data_AF-A0A7C2LS08-F1
#
_entry.id   AF-A0A7C2LS08-F1
#
_cell.length_a   1.000
_cell.length_b   1.000
_cell.length_c   1.000
_cell.angle_alpha   90.00
_cell.angle_beta   90.00
_cell.angle_gamma   90.00
#
_symmetry.space_group_name_H-M   'P 1'
#
loop_
_entity.id
_entity.type
_entity.pdbx_description
1 polymer ?
#
loop_
_entity_poly.entity_id
_entity_poly.type
_entity_poly.pdbx_seq_one_letter_code
_entity_poly.pdbx_strand_id
1 'polypeptide(L)'
;MVDNGNATKAETIYLTKGATALEALRRVAVVETKYFVGLGEFIESVDGLRNNPETGKYWMFYIWNEEKAEWEYATVGAGSYKLRDGERIMYRYEIPAWWS
;
A
#
# COMPACT_ATOMS: atom_id res chain seq x y z
N MET A 1 -1.55 7.72 1.26
CA MET A 1 -1.16 8.27 -0.06
C MET A 1 -1.20 7.15 -1.10
N VAL A 2 -1.54 7.48 -2.35
CA VAL A 2 -1.48 6.57 -3.50
C VAL A 2 -0.67 7.27 -4.59
N ASP A 3 0.47 6.70 -4.95
CA ASP A 3 1.42 7.21 -5.94
C ASP A 3 1.53 6.21 -7.08
N ASN A 4 1.02 6.55 -8.26
CA ASN A 4 1.00 5.64 -9.40
C ASN A 4 2.23 5.78 -10.32
N GLY A 5 3.26 6.51 -9.88
CA GLY A 5 4.46 6.81 -10.65
C GLY A 5 4.32 7.98 -11.64
N ASN A 6 3.09 8.51 -11.81
CA ASN A 6 2.81 9.70 -12.62
C ASN A 6 2.19 10.83 -11.78
N ALA A 7 1.36 10.48 -10.81
CA ALA A 7 0.71 11.39 -9.89
C ALA A 7 0.57 10.77 -8.50
N THR A 8 0.55 11.64 -7.50
CA THR A 8 0.34 11.27 -6.10
C THR A 8 -0.94 11.89 -5.57
N LYS A 9 -1.79 11.05 -4.98
CA LYS A 9 -3.01 11.44 -4.29
C LYS A 9 -2.83 11.24 -2.78
N ALA A 10 -3.11 12.28 -2.00
CA ALA A 10 -3.11 12.22 -0.54
C ALA A 10 -4.53 12.47 -0.01
N GLU A 11 -4.98 11.62 0.90
CA GLU A 11 -6.31 11.71 1.51
C GLU A 11 -6.19 11.44 3.01
N THR A 12 -6.99 12.15 3.81
CA THR A 12 -7.22 11.85 5.22
C THR A 12 -8.58 11.19 5.33
N ILE A 13 -8.62 9.99 5.90
CA ILE A 13 -9.83 9.19 6.05
C ILE A 13 -10.07 8.82 7.51
N TYR A 14 -11.34 8.69 7.87
CA TYR A 14 -11.76 8.24 9.20
C TYR A 14 -12.26 6.80 9.11
N LEU A 15 -11.67 5.93 9.92
CA LEU A 15 -11.93 4.49 9.93
C LEU A 15 -12.27 4.02 11.33
N THR A 16 -12.91 2.84 11.41
CA THR A 16 -13.10 2.14 12.67
C THR A 16 -11.75 1.72 13.25
N LYS A 17 -11.61 1.78 14.57
CA LYS A 17 -10.39 1.36 15.26
C LYS A 17 -10.04 -0.08 14.89
N GLY A 18 -8.78 -0.33 14.54
CA GLY A 18 -8.28 -1.64 14.16
C GLY A 18 -8.44 -1.99 12.68
N ALA A 19 -8.94 -1.05 11.85
CA ALA A 19 -8.92 -1.21 10.41
C ALA A 19 -7.50 -1.44 9.88
N THR A 20 -7.43 -2.21 8.82
CA THR A 20 -6.20 -2.57 8.13
C THR A 20 -5.81 -1.51 7.09
N ALA A 21 -4.54 -1.49 6.71
CA ALA A 21 -4.07 -0.62 5.64
C ALA A 21 -4.79 -0.91 4.30
N LEU A 22 -5.11 -2.17 4.01
CA LEU A 22 -5.87 -2.54 2.81
C LEU A 22 -7.31 -1.99 2.83
N GLU A 23 -7.97 -2.01 3.99
CA GLU A 23 -9.29 -1.38 4.15
C GLU A 23 -9.22 0.14 3.96
N ALA A 24 -8.15 0.79 4.40
CA ALA A 24 -7.90 2.20 4.12
C ALA A 24 -7.75 2.47 2.61
N LEU A 25 -6.97 1.66 1.90
CA LEU A 25 -6.80 1.83 0.45
C LEU A 25 -8.13 1.68 -0.30
N ARG A 26 -8.95 0.70 0.08
CA ARG A 26 -10.29 0.48 -0.49
C ARG A 26 -11.27 1.64 -0.27
N ARG A 27 -10.99 2.58 0.65
CA ARG A 27 -11.80 3.80 0.80
C ARG A 27 -11.51 4.87 -0.23
N VAL A 28 -10.32 4.85 -0.84
CA VAL A 28 -9.83 5.95 -1.67
C VAL A 28 -9.51 5.55 -3.11
N ALA A 29 -9.56 4.25 -3.41
CA ALA A 29 -9.27 3.66 -4.71
C ALA A 29 -10.04 2.34 -4.92
N VAL A 30 -10.22 1.94 -6.19
CA VAL A 30 -10.70 0.61 -6.57
C VAL A 30 -9.53 -0.37 -6.52
N VAL A 31 -9.62 -1.41 -5.68
CA VAL A 31 -8.51 -2.35 -5.44
C VAL A 31 -8.93 -3.76 -5.81
N GLU A 32 -8.14 -4.40 -6.69
CA GLU A 32 -8.24 -5.83 -6.95
C GLU A 32 -7.15 -6.57 -6.18
N THR A 33 -7.52 -7.70 -5.57
CA THR A 33 -6.62 -8.53 -4.78
C THR A 33 -6.69 -9.98 -5.20
N LYS A 34 -5.59 -10.69 -4.95
CA LYS A 34 -5.51 -12.14 -5.02
C LYS A 34 -5.16 -12.70 -3.65
N TYR A 35 -5.97 -13.61 -3.14
CA TYR A 35 -5.70 -14.27 -1.87
C TYR A 35 -4.73 -15.44 -2.05
N PHE A 36 -3.71 -15.48 -1.21
CA PHE A 36 -2.75 -16.59 -1.12
C PHE A 36 -2.84 -17.22 0.27
N VAL A 37 -3.13 -18.53 0.30
CA VAL A 37 -3.24 -19.30 1.55
C VAL A 37 -1.95 -19.16 2.36
N GLY A 38 -2.08 -18.74 3.62
CA GLY A 38 -0.95 -18.55 4.53
C GLY A 38 -0.21 -17.20 4.40
N LEU A 39 -0.45 -16.43 3.33
CA LEU A 39 0.20 -15.12 3.10
C LEU A 39 -0.78 -13.94 3.13
N GLY A 40 -2.06 -14.19 2.85
CA GLY A 40 -3.11 -13.16 2.84
C GLY A 40 -3.37 -12.57 1.46
N GLU A 41 -3.92 -11.36 1.43
CA GLU A 41 -4.28 -10.66 0.18
C GLU A 41 -3.06 -9.94 -0.42
N PHE A 42 -2.78 -10.26 -1.68
CA PHE A 42 -1.82 -9.55 -2.53
C PHE A 42 -2.57 -8.56 -3.42
N ILE A 43 -2.14 -7.29 -3.46
CA ILE A 43 -2.73 -6.26 -4.31
C ILE A 43 -2.28 -6.51 -5.75
N GLU A 44 -3.23 -6.74 -6.66
CA GLU A 44 -2.96 -6.93 -8.09
C GLU A 44 -3.10 -5.62 -8.88
N SER A 45 -4.04 -4.76 -8.48
CA SER A 45 -4.28 -3.48 -9.13
C SER A 45 -4.87 -2.44 -8.18
N VAL A 46 -4.61 -1.16 -8.50
CA VAL A 46 -5.21 0.01 -7.85
C VAL A 46 -5.64 0.97 -8.96
N ASP A 47 -6.92 1.36 -8.95
CA ASP A 47 -7.56 2.20 -9.97
C ASP A 47 -7.28 1.73 -11.41
N GLY A 48 -7.30 0.41 -11.61
CA GLY A 48 -7.07 -0.24 -12.90
C GLY A 48 -5.60 -0.36 -13.32
N LEU A 49 -4.65 0.25 -12.60
CA LEU A 49 -3.22 0.06 -12.87
C LEU A 49 -2.73 -1.24 -12.24
N ARG A 50 -2.44 -2.23 -13.09
CA ARG A 50 -2.01 -3.58 -12.69
C ARG A 50 -0.51 -3.65 -12.41
N ASN A 51 -0.12 -4.52 -11.50
CA ASN A 51 1.28 -4.97 -11.39
C ASN A 51 1.77 -5.47 -12.75
N ASN A 52 3.03 -5.16 -13.07
CA ASN A 52 3.67 -5.56 -14.32
C ASN A 52 4.98 -6.31 -14.01
N PRO A 53 4.92 -7.66 -13.90
CA PRO A 53 6.10 -8.49 -13.68
C PRO A 53 7.17 -8.37 -14.76
N GLU A 54 6.80 -8.12 -16.03
CA GLU A 54 7.75 -7.99 -17.14
C GLU A 54 8.66 -6.76 -16.96
N THR A 55 8.13 -5.69 -16.38
CA THR A 55 8.88 -4.46 -16.06
C THR A 55 9.35 -4.40 -14.61
N GLY A 56 9.06 -5.42 -13.80
CA GLY A 56 9.37 -5.44 -12.37
C GLY A 56 8.59 -4.44 -11.52
N LYS A 57 7.50 -3.86 -12.03
CA LYS A 57 6.71 -2.83 -11.33
C LYS A 57 5.56 -3.42 -10.52
N TYR A 58 5.48 -3.05 -9.25
CA TYR A 58 4.49 -3.54 -8.31
C TYR A 58 3.95 -2.41 -7.42
N TRP A 59 2.76 -2.63 -6.88
CA TRP A 59 2.20 -1.81 -5.80
C TRP A 59 2.86 -2.15 -4.46
N MET A 60 3.72 -1.26 -4.03
CA MET A 60 4.49 -1.36 -2.80
C MET A 60 3.82 -0.61 -1.65
N PHE A 61 3.91 -1.17 -0.45
CA PHE A 61 3.28 -0.62 0.75
C PHE A 61 4.34 -0.09 1.72
N TYR A 62 4.18 1.18 2.09
CA TYR A 62 5.09 1.94 2.93
C TYR A 62 4.39 2.51 4.15
N ILE A 63 5.16 2.63 5.22
CA ILE A 63 4.77 3.27 6.48
C ILE A 63 5.74 4.41 6.73
N TRP A 64 5.23 5.53 7.22
CA TRP A 64 6.08 6.63 7.64
C TRP A 64 6.71 6.33 9.01
N ASN A 65 8.04 6.33 9.07
CA ASN A 65 8.77 6.24 10.32
C ASN A 65 8.98 7.65 10.89
N GLU A 66 8.26 7.98 11.97
CA GLU A 66 8.34 9.30 12.61
C GLU A 66 9.70 9.59 13.25
N GLU A 67 10.40 8.57 13.75
CA GLU A 67 11.71 8.75 14.41
C GLU A 67 12.81 9.10 13.41
N LYS A 68 12.77 8.44 12.24
CA LYS A 68 13.75 8.64 11.17
C LYS A 68 13.34 9.69 10.15
N ALA A 69 12.08 10.13 10.20
CA ALA A 69 11.47 11.01 9.21
C ALA A 69 11.62 10.50 7.77
N GLU A 70 11.38 9.20 7.56
CA GLU A 70 11.50 8.55 6.25
C GLU A 70 10.39 7.53 5.98
N TRP A 71 10.20 7.18 4.71
CA TRP A 71 9.30 6.11 4.30
C TRP A 71 10.03 4.77 4.33
N GLU A 72 9.46 3.79 5.04
CA GLU A 72 10.00 2.44 5.13
C GLU A 72 9.02 1.45 4.51
N TYR A 73 9.53 0.41 3.86
CA TYR A 73 8.71 -0.70 3.42
C TYR A 73 8.04 -1.37 4.63
N ALA A 74 6.75 -1.67 4.50
CA ALA A 74 6.05 -2.42 5.52
C ALA A 74 6.61 -3.84 5.61
N THR A 75 6.76 -4.34 6.85
CA THR A 75 7.25 -5.70 7.13
C THR A 75 6.17 -6.77 7.01
N VAL A 76 4.90 -6.37 6.87
CA VAL A 76 3.74 -7.25 6.67
C VAL A 76 2.86 -6.71 5.56
N GLY A 77 2.05 -7.59 4.95
CA GLY A 77 1.09 -7.20 3.92
C GLY A 77 0.02 -6.21 4.44
N ALA A 78 -0.50 -5.38 3.55
CA ALA A 78 -1.49 -4.36 3.86
C ALA A 78 -2.78 -4.89 4.53
N GLY A 79 -3.18 -6.14 4.22
CA GLY A 79 -4.33 -6.79 4.86
C GLY A 79 -4.07 -7.27 6.29
N SER A 80 -2.82 -7.37 6.71
CA SER A 80 -2.42 -7.76 8.07
C SER A 80 -1.99 -6.57 8.92
N TYR A 81 -1.64 -5.46 8.30
CA TYR A 81 -1.18 -4.25 8.97
C TYR A 81 -2.35 -3.46 9.57
N LYS A 82 -2.45 -3.43 10.90
CA LYS A 82 -3.47 -2.64 11.62
C LYS A 82 -2.99 -1.20 11.82
N LEU A 83 -3.82 -0.25 11.38
CA LEU A 83 -3.50 1.17 11.46
C LEU A 83 -3.61 1.71 12.89
N ARG A 84 -2.73 2.66 13.19
CA ARG A 84 -2.76 3.50 14.39
C ARG A 84 -3.40 4.85 14.05
N ASP A 85 -3.92 5.51 15.07
CA ASP A 85 -4.48 6.84 14.90
C ASP A 85 -3.39 7.84 14.48
N GLY A 86 -3.72 8.72 13.54
CA GLY A 86 -2.79 9.69 12.95
C GLY A 86 -1.68 9.10 12.06
N GLU A 87 -1.67 7.80 11.80
CA GLU A 87 -0.59 7.14 11.05
C GLU A 87 -0.61 7.49 9.56
N ARG A 88 0.59 7.65 8.99
CA ARG A 88 0.77 7.93 7.56
C ARG A 88 1.27 6.70 6.83
N ILE A 89 0.53 6.32 5.80
CA ILE A 89 0.86 5.19 4.92
C ILE A 89 0.87 5.61 3.45
N MET A 90 1.62 4.88 2.63
CA MET A 90 1.70 5.11 1.19
C MET A 90 1.66 3.80 0.41
N TYR A 91 0.92 3.81 -0.69
CA TYR A 91 1.00 2.80 -1.74
C TYR A 91 1.66 3.43 -2.95
N ARG A 92 2.74 2.82 -3.45
CA ARG A 92 3.49 3.35 -4.59
C ARG A 92 3.69 2.29 -5.67
N TYR A 93 3.43 2.65 -6.92
CA TYR A 93 3.70 1.80 -8.08
C TYR A 93 5.12 2.02 -8.58
N GLU A 94 6.01 1.07 -8.32
CA GLU A 94 7.45 1.23 -8.56
C GLU A 94 8.15 -0.12 -8.82
N ILE A 95 9.41 -0.04 -9.25
CA ILE A 95 10.34 -1.18 -9.14
C ILE A 95 10.86 -1.18 -7.70
N PRO A 96 10.67 -2.25 -6.92
CA PRO A 96 11.18 -2.32 -5.56
C PRO A 96 12.69 -2.09 -5.49
N ALA A 97 13.15 -1.25 -4.56
CA ALA A 97 14.54 -0.81 -4.47
C ALA A 97 15.55 -1.94 -4.19
N TRP A 98 15.10 -3.09 -3.68
CA TRP A 98 15.95 -4.27 -3.47
C TRP A 98 16.18 -5.12 -4.73
N TRP A 99 15.53 -4.78 -5.85
CA TRP A 99 15.78 -5.39 -7.17
C TRP A 99 16.60 -4.51 -8.10
N SER A 100 16.98 -3.30 -7.67
CA SER A 100 17.79 -2.34 -8.44
C SER A 100 19.24 -2.30 -8.01
#